data_AF-A0A351CB84-F1
#
_entry.id   AF-A0A351CB84-F1
#
_cell.length_a   1.000
_cell.length_b   1.000
_cell.length_c   1.000
_cell.angle_alpha   90.00
_cell.angle_beta   90.00
_cell.angle_gamma   90.00
#
_symmetry.space_group_name_H-M   'P 1'
#
loop_
_entity.id
_entity.type
_entity.pdbx_description
1 polymer ?
#
loop_
_entity_poly.entity_id
_entity_poly.type
_entity_poly.pdbx_seq_one_letter_code
_entity_poly.pdbx_strand_id
1 'polypeptide(L)'
;MAGHFQKKMKTKEDIPTASLPDIIFMLLIFFMVSTVLRETTVQVRTQLPSAEALTKIDQKRLVSYIYIGPRKLDGNRIGETGVQIDDALVEDVGNVRTIMYRKLVEQPKLIVSLKVDTTSEMGMVLDVQQ
;
A
#
# COMPACT_ATOMS: atom_id res chain seq x y z
N MET A 1 -80.48 -12.16 -0.57
CA MET A 1 -79.38 -12.60 0.32
C MET A 1 -78.06 -12.24 -0.33
N ALA A 2 -77.43 -11.13 0.09
CA ALA A 2 -76.17 -10.66 -0.48
C ALA A 2 -75.00 -11.33 0.25
N GLY A 3 -74.23 -12.16 -0.45
CA GLY A 3 -73.03 -12.81 0.08
C GLY A 3 -71.91 -11.78 0.29
N HIS A 4 -71.46 -11.64 1.53
CA HIS A 4 -70.36 -10.74 1.89
C HIS A 4 -69.02 -11.45 1.62
N PHE A 5 -68.23 -10.95 0.66
CA PHE A 5 -66.88 -11.46 0.39
C PHE A 5 -65.86 -10.68 1.24
N GLN A 6 -65.42 -11.29 2.33
CA GLN A 6 -64.41 -10.73 3.24
C GLN A 6 -63.02 -10.88 2.62
N LYS A 7 -62.46 -9.80 2.05
CA LYS A 7 -61.08 -9.76 1.55
C LYS A 7 -60.11 -9.68 2.72
N LYS A 8 -59.50 -10.81 3.12
CA LYS A 8 -58.37 -10.82 4.06
C LYS A 8 -57.06 -11.03 3.32
N MET A 9 -56.34 -9.95 3.04
CA MET A 9 -54.90 -10.01 2.82
C MET A 9 -54.26 -8.81 3.51
N LYS A 10 -53.89 -8.98 4.79
CA LYS A 10 -52.81 -8.19 5.37
C LYS A 10 -51.52 -8.86 4.91
N THR A 11 -50.92 -8.34 3.85
CA THR A 11 -49.55 -8.71 3.49
C THR A 11 -48.66 -8.24 4.64
N LYS A 12 -48.07 -9.19 5.38
CA LYS A 12 -46.94 -8.85 6.23
C LYS A 12 -45.78 -8.55 5.29
N GLU A 13 -45.23 -7.35 5.38
CA GLU A 13 -43.91 -7.02 4.83
C GLU A 13 -42.85 -7.69 5.71
N ASP A 14 -42.82 -9.02 5.73
CA ASP A 14 -41.71 -9.75 6.33
C ASP A 14 -40.52 -9.62 5.39
N ILE A 15 -39.36 -9.24 5.93
CA ILE A 15 -38.12 -9.15 5.15
C ILE A 15 -37.88 -10.54 4.53
N PRO A 16 -37.73 -10.64 3.20
CA PRO A 16 -37.54 -11.93 2.53
C PRO A 16 -36.21 -12.55 2.97
N THR A 17 -36.28 -13.45 3.95
CA THR A 17 -35.12 -14.20 4.48
C THR A 17 -34.53 -15.16 3.46
N ALA A 18 -35.27 -15.50 2.40
CA ALA A 18 -34.77 -16.31 1.28
C ALA A 18 -33.64 -15.61 0.50
N SER A 19 -33.57 -14.28 0.53
CA SER A 19 -32.56 -13.49 -0.19
C SER A 19 -31.35 -13.13 0.66
N LEU A 20 -31.43 -13.29 1.98
CA LEU A 20 -30.33 -12.95 2.89
C LEU A 20 -29.06 -13.79 2.65
N PRO A 21 -29.13 -15.13 2.47
CA PRO A 21 -27.94 -15.94 2.24
C PRO A 21 -27.18 -15.55 0.97
N ASP A 22 -27.89 -15.18 -0.09
CA ASP A 22 -27.32 -14.81 -1.38
C ASP A 22 -26.56 -13.48 -1.30
N ILE A 23 -27.14 -12.48 -0.61
CA ILE A 23 -26.48 -11.20 -0.35
C ILE A 23 -25.24 -11.39 0.54
N ILE A 24 -25.31 -12.25 1.56
CA ILE A 24 -24.15 -12.56 2.41
C ILE A 24 -23.05 -13.22 1.58
N PHE A 25 -23.39 -14.13 0.66
CA PHE A 25 -22.43 -14.81 -0.19
C PHE A 25 -21.77 -13.85 -1.20
N MET A 26 -22.56 -12.95 -1.81
CA MET A 26 -22.05 -11.86 -2.64
C MET A 26 -21.07 -10.96 -1.89
N LEU A 27 -21.38 -10.56 -0.66
CA LEU A 27 -20.50 -9.72 0.17
C LEU A 27 -19.22 -10.46 0.59
N LEU A 28 -19.30 -11.75 0.89
CA LEU A 28 -18.11 -12.55 1.22
C LEU A 28 -17.17 -12.72 0.04
N ILE A 29 -17.68 -12.98 -1.17
CA ILE A 29 -16.84 -12.98 -2.38
C ILE A 29 -16.23 -11.60 -2.62
N PHE A 30 -17.00 -10.53 -2.43
CA PHE A 30 -16.50 -9.16 -2.56
C PHE A 30 -15.33 -8.88 -1.59
N PHE A 31 -15.44 -9.24 -0.31
CA PHE A 31 -14.34 -9.10 0.64
C PHE A 31 -13.17 -10.05 0.35
N MET A 32 -13.45 -11.28 -0.11
CA MET A 32 -12.41 -12.24 -0.47
C MET A 32 -11.62 -11.81 -1.71
N VAL A 33 -12.23 -11.12 -2.67
CA VAL A 33 -11.56 -10.63 -3.89
C VAL A 33 -10.91 -9.26 -3.69
N SER A 34 -11.50 -8.39 -2.88
CA SER A 34 -10.97 -7.04 -2.63
C SER A 34 -9.82 -7.00 -1.61
N THR A 35 -9.56 -8.08 -0.88
CA THR A 35 -8.46 -8.18 0.11
C THR A 35 -7.08 -8.39 -0.52
N VAL A 36 -6.80 -7.73 -1.64
CA VAL A 36 -5.43 -7.64 -2.14
C VAL A 36 -4.69 -6.60 -1.31
N LEU A 37 -3.70 -7.03 -0.53
CA LEU A 37 -2.77 -6.10 0.12
C LEU A 37 -2.14 -5.23 -0.98
N ARG A 38 -2.20 -3.90 -0.83
CA ARG A 38 -1.60 -2.97 -1.81
C ARG A 38 -0.09 -3.24 -1.86
N GLU A 39 0.36 -3.83 -2.96
CA GLU A 39 1.78 -4.02 -3.22
C GLU A 39 2.37 -2.70 -3.75
N THR A 40 3.44 -2.24 -3.12
CA THR A 40 4.18 -1.04 -3.54
C THR A 40 5.05 -1.37 -4.74
N THR A 41 4.86 -0.68 -5.86
CA THR A 41 5.66 -0.91 -7.08
C THR A 41 6.96 -0.12 -7.01
N VAL A 42 8.10 -0.83 -6.94
CA VAL A 42 9.43 -0.20 -6.90
C VAL A 42 9.82 0.29 -8.29
N GLN A 43 9.94 1.61 -8.47
CA GLN A 43 10.29 2.24 -9.75
C GLN A 43 11.80 2.37 -9.96
N VAL A 44 12.60 2.12 -8.92
CA VAL A 44 14.07 2.14 -8.97
C VAL A 44 14.63 0.75 -9.21
N ARG A 45 15.80 0.63 -9.86
CA ARG A 45 16.57 -0.63 -9.81
C ARG A 45 17.11 -0.79 -8.39
N THR A 46 17.00 -1.99 -7.83
CA THR A 46 17.47 -2.27 -6.48
C THR A 46 18.20 -3.61 -6.47
N GLN A 47 19.43 -3.64 -6.99
CA GLN A 47 20.36 -4.73 -6.69
C GLN A 47 20.87 -4.52 -5.27
N LEU A 48 20.20 -5.20 -4.35
CA LEU A 48 20.57 -5.20 -2.94
C LEU A 48 21.86 -6.02 -2.75
N PRO A 49 22.76 -5.58 -1.85
CA PRO A 49 23.92 -6.38 -1.47
C PRO A 49 23.47 -7.70 -0.82
N SER A 50 24.35 -8.71 -0.86
CA SER A 50 24.13 -9.96 -0.14
C SER A 50 23.95 -9.67 1.36
N ALA A 51 22.86 -10.15 1.95
CA ALA A 51 22.54 -9.86 3.34
C ALA A 51 23.43 -10.70 4.26
N GLU A 52 24.30 -10.04 5.04
CA GLU A 52 25.15 -10.70 6.04
C GLU A 52 24.40 -10.97 7.36
N ALA A 53 23.40 -10.15 7.69
CA ALA A 53 22.58 -10.30 8.90
C ALA A 53 21.11 -9.96 8.62
N LEU A 54 20.22 -10.93 8.84
CA LEU A 54 18.77 -10.76 8.71
C LEU A 54 18.16 -10.46 10.07
N THR A 55 17.83 -9.19 10.32
CA THR A 55 17.00 -8.82 11.47
C THR A 55 15.55 -8.84 11.06
N LYS A 56 14.72 -9.65 11.73
CA LYS A 56 13.30 -9.73 11.44
C LYS A 56 12.61 -8.47 11.97
N ILE A 57 11.94 -7.73 11.09
CA ILE A 57 11.12 -6.59 11.50
C ILE A 57 9.71 -7.09 11.79
N ASP A 58 9.34 -7.10 13.07
CA ASP A 58 8.05 -7.65 13.54
C ASP A 58 6.84 -6.81 13.10
N GLN A 59 7.03 -5.49 12.97
CA GLN A 59 5.95 -4.56 12.64
C GLN A 59 6.19 -3.86 11.31
N LYS A 60 5.93 -4.58 10.21
CA LYS A 60 6.08 -4.06 8.83
C LYS A 60 5.36 -2.73 8.58
N ARG A 61 4.24 -2.47 9.26
CA ARG A 61 3.49 -1.19 9.16
C ARG A 61 4.25 0.04 9.65
N LEU A 62 5.28 -0.16 10.46
CA LEU A 62 6.11 0.91 10.99
C LEU A 62 7.31 1.22 10.07
N VAL A 63 7.50 0.44 9.01
CA VAL A 63 8.64 0.58 8.13
C VAL A 63 8.27 1.48 6.96
N SER A 64 9.02 2.56 6.79
CA SER A 64 9.07 3.29 5.51
C SER A 64 10.33 2.89 4.77
N TYR A 65 10.18 2.64 3.47
CA TYR A 65 11.27 2.21 2.61
C TYR A 65 11.79 3.39 1.81
N ILE A 66 13.09 3.65 1.91
CA ILE A 66 13.77 4.63 1.07
C ILE A 66 14.64 3.83 0.10
N TYR A 67 14.32 3.93 -1.19
CA TYR A 67 15.07 3.33 -2.27
C TYR A 67 15.98 4.39 -2.88
N ILE A 68 17.26 4.09 -3.03
CA ILE A 68 18.22 4.94 -3.72
C ILE A 68 18.84 4.11 -4.83
N GLY A 69 18.81 4.61 -6.05
CA GLY A 69 19.35 3.91 -7.20
C GLY A 69 19.00 4.58 -8.51
N PRO A 70 19.53 4.08 -9.63
CA PRO A 70 19.26 4.69 -10.90
C PRO A 70 17.81 4.44 -11.34
N ARG A 71 17.18 5.48 -11.89
CA ARG A 71 15.80 5.43 -12.36
C ARG A 71 15.65 4.46 -13.53
N LYS A 72 14.59 3.66 -13.52
CA LYS A 72 14.19 2.86 -14.70
C LYS A 72 13.53 3.79 -15.71
N LEU A 73 14.10 3.88 -16.90
CA LEU A 73 13.55 4.63 -18.03
C LEU A 73 12.97 3.65 -19.06
N ASP A 74 12.14 4.17 -19.96
CA ASP A 74 11.57 3.39 -21.06
C ASP A 74 12.66 2.75 -21.93
N GLY A 75 12.37 1.55 -22.42
CA GLY A 75 13.30 0.80 -23.26
C GLY A 75 14.48 0.17 -22.51
N ASN A 76 14.28 -0.19 -21.23
CA ASN A 76 15.31 -0.85 -20.39
C ASN A 76 16.54 0.03 -20.11
N ARG A 77 16.40 1.35 -20.29
CA ARG A 77 17.47 2.32 -20.06
C ARG A 77 17.55 2.67 -18.58
N ILE A 78 18.76 3.01 -18.16
CA ILE A 78 19.09 3.40 -16.79
C ILE A 78 19.35 4.91 -16.81
N GLY A 79 18.59 5.65 -15.99
CA GLY A 79 18.76 7.09 -15.81
C GLY A 79 19.69 7.43 -14.64
N GLU A 80 19.66 8.70 -14.23
CA GLU A 80 20.41 9.18 -13.07
C GLU A 80 19.90 8.56 -11.76
N THR A 81 20.74 8.61 -10.72
CA THR A 81 20.41 8.15 -9.37
C THR A 81 19.26 8.99 -8.81
N GLY A 82 18.13 8.34 -8.54
CA GLY A 82 16.96 8.94 -7.92
C GLY A 82 16.72 8.39 -6.52
N VAL A 83 15.92 9.12 -5.74
CA VAL A 83 15.45 8.71 -4.42
C VAL A 83 13.95 8.45 -4.51
N GLN A 84 13.49 7.31 -4.00
CA GLN A 84 12.08 6.98 -3.88
C GLN A 84 11.76 6.68 -2.42
N ILE A 85 10.70 7.30 -1.90
CA ILE A 85 10.18 7.03 -0.55
C ILE A 85 8.85 6.31 -0.70
N ASP A 86 8.79 5.08 -0.22
CA ASP A 86 7.69 4.14 -0.41
C ASP A 86 7.32 3.98 -1.90
N ASP A 87 6.21 4.58 -2.35
CA ASP A 87 5.73 4.54 -3.75
C ASP A 87 6.06 5.80 -4.56
N ALA A 88 6.58 6.84 -3.90
CA ALA A 88 6.74 8.16 -4.51
C ALA A 88 8.21 8.43 -4.82
N LEU A 89 8.50 8.70 -6.10
CA LEU A 89 9.80 9.23 -6.48
C LEU A 89 9.92 10.68 -6.01
N VAL A 90 11.04 10.99 -5.38
CA VAL A 90 11.39 12.33 -4.92
C VAL A 90 12.25 12.99 -6.00
N GLU A 91 11.73 14.08 -6.58
CA GLU A 91 12.44 14.84 -7.62
C GLU A 91 13.56 15.72 -7.05
N ASP A 92 13.37 16.24 -5.84
CA ASP A 92 14.33 17.08 -5.13
C ASP A 92 14.65 16.50 -3.75
N VAL A 93 15.92 16.14 -3.57
CA VAL A 93 16.46 15.55 -2.33
C VAL A 93 16.22 16.47 -1.12
N GLY A 94 16.18 17.80 -1.31
CA GLY A 94 15.88 18.75 -0.23
C GLY A 94 14.51 18.53 0.42
N ASN A 95 13.56 17.92 -0.30
CA ASN A 95 12.23 17.63 0.23
C ASN A 95 12.16 16.38 1.10
N VAL A 96 13.19 15.51 1.08
CA VAL A 96 13.25 14.28 1.87
C VAL A 96 13.02 14.57 3.35
N ARG A 97 13.68 15.59 3.90
CA ARG A 97 13.54 15.99 5.30
C ARG A 97 12.09 16.32 5.67
N THR A 98 11.42 17.11 4.84
CA THR A 98 10.03 17.52 5.07
C THR A 98 9.07 16.33 4.99
N ILE A 99 9.29 15.43 4.01
CA ILE A 99 8.48 14.21 3.84
C ILE A 99 8.65 13.29 5.05
N MET A 100 9.90 13.04 5.47
CA MET A 100 10.21 12.17 6.60
C MET A 100 9.73 12.75 7.92
N TYR A 101 9.84 14.07 8.11
CA TYR A 101 9.29 14.73 9.30
C TYR A 101 7.79 14.54 9.42
N ARG A 102 7.03 14.70 8.33
CA ARG A 102 5.58 14.43 8.34
C ARG A 102 5.27 12.97 8.72
N LYS A 103 5.97 12.01 8.12
CA LYS A 103 5.82 10.59 8.46
C LYS A 103 6.15 10.29 9.92
N LEU A 104 7.15 10.95 10.49
CA LEU A 104 7.53 10.80 11.90
C LEU A 104 6.46 11.37 12.84
N VAL A 105 5.86 12.52 12.49
CA VAL A 105 4.76 13.11 13.27
C VAL A 105 3.52 12.20 13.25
N GLU A 106 3.21 11.61 12.09
CA GLU A 106 2.09 10.66 11.96
C GLU A 106 2.38 9.32 12.65
N GLN A 107 3.63 8.86 12.63
CA GLN A 107 4.07 7.60 13.22
C GLN A 107 5.34 7.78 14.04
N PRO A 108 5.25 8.05 15.36
CA PRO A 108 6.41 8.29 16.21
C PRO A 108 7.39 7.11 16.33
N LYS A 109 6.94 5.89 16.02
CA LYS A 109 7.77 4.66 16.01
C LYS A 109 8.23 4.27 14.60
N LEU A 110 8.33 5.24 13.69
CA LEU A 110 8.77 5.02 12.31
C LEU A 110 10.17 4.40 12.29
N ILE A 111 10.29 3.30 11.54
CA ILE A 111 11.56 2.65 11.21
C ILE A 111 11.83 2.96 9.74
N VAL A 112 13.04 3.43 9.44
CA VAL A 112 13.45 3.74 8.07
C VAL A 112 14.34 2.63 7.55
N SER A 113 13.93 1.99 6.46
CA SER A 113 14.71 0.98 5.76
C SER A 113 15.34 1.61 4.52
N LEU A 114 16.65 1.89 4.56
CA LEU A 114 17.40 2.28 3.38
C LEU A 114 17.72 1.06 2.51
N LYS A 115 17.35 1.13 1.24
CA LYS A 115 17.61 0.12 0.21
C LYS A 115 18.34 0.79 -0.94
N VAL A 116 19.66 0.67 -0.91
CA VAL A 116 20.56 1.36 -1.85
C VAL A 116 21.04 0.35 -2.89
N ASP A 117 20.93 0.71 -4.18
CA ASP A 117 21.52 -0.06 -5.28
C ASP A 117 23.04 0.09 -5.26
N THR A 118 23.75 -1.01 -5.53
CA THR A 118 25.23 -1.04 -5.58
C THR A 118 25.88 -0.02 -6.53
N THR A 119 25.14 0.45 -7.53
CA THR A 119 25.62 1.43 -8.53
C THR A 119 25.36 2.88 -8.13
N SER A 120 24.68 3.12 -7.00
CA SER A 120 24.33 4.47 -6.53
C SER A 120 25.54 5.23 -6.04
N GLU A 121 25.54 6.55 -6.25
CA GLU A 121 26.58 7.44 -5.74
C GLU A 121 26.49 7.60 -4.22
N MET A 122 27.61 7.46 -3.52
CA MET A 122 27.65 7.59 -2.06
C MET A 122 27.24 8.99 -1.58
N GLY A 123 27.52 10.03 -2.37
CA GLY A 123 27.11 11.42 -2.05
C GLY A 123 25.60 11.53 -1.84
N MET A 124 24.81 10.98 -2.76
CA MET A 124 23.35 10.94 -2.65
C MET A 124 22.86 10.19 -1.40
N VAL A 125 23.55 9.11 -1.01
CA VAL A 125 23.20 8.35 0.20
C VAL A 125 23.46 9.19 1.46
N LEU A 126 24.59 9.90 1.50
CA LEU A 126 24.93 10.77 2.62
C LEU A 126 23.97 11.96 2.72
N ASP A 127 23.60 12.56 1.61
CA ASP A 127 22.66 13.69 1.57
C ASP A 127 21.26 13.30 2.05
N VAL A 128 20.83 12.06 1.78
CA VAL A 128 19.55 11.51 2.28
C VAL A 128 19.63 11.14 3.76
N GLN A 129 20.81 10.78 4.27
CA GLN A 129 21.01 10.38 5.66
C GLN A 129 21.11 11.58 6.62
N GLN A 130 21.60 12.73 6.15
CA GLN A 130 21.76 13.96 6.95
C GLN A 130 20.43 14.71 7.16
#